data_AF-A0A0P9GDE1-F1
#
_entry.id   AF-A0A0P9GDE1-F1
#
_cell.length_a   1.000
_cell.length_b   1.000
_cell.length_c   1.000
_cell.angle_alpha   90.00
_cell.angle_beta   90.00
_cell.angle_gamma   90.00
#
_symmetry.space_group_name_H-M   'P 1'
#
loop_
_entity.id
_entity.type
_entity.pdbx_description
1 polymer ?
#
loop_
_entity_poly.entity_id
_entity_poly.type
_entity_poly.pdbx_seq_one_letter_code
_entity_poly.pdbx_strand_id
1 'polypeptide(L)'
;MTHLDHAYVRLDYGDCSVKVYSLPLVPITIIVWGATPEFTARANILFDSSASNYLSTEQLAMLSELTSARLRHASEVLDSRFKLG
;
A
#
# COMPACT_ATOMS: atom_id res chain seq x y z
N MET A 1 25.85 2.25 1.60
CA MET A 1 25.31 1.56 2.78
C MET A 1 24.33 2.52 3.45
N THR A 2 23.12 2.61 2.93
CA THR A 2 22.12 3.58 3.43
C THR A 2 21.04 2.81 4.16
N HIS A 3 21.05 3.01 5.49
CA HIS A 3 20.00 2.80 6.48
C HIS A 3 18.62 2.35 5.93
N LEU A 4 18.25 1.11 6.26
CA LEU A 4 16.92 0.52 6.08
C LEU A 4 15.98 0.92 7.23
N ASP A 5 15.87 2.21 7.56
CA ASP A 5 15.10 2.67 8.74
C ASP A 5 13.70 3.17 8.40
N HIS A 6 13.30 3.09 7.13
CA HIS A 6 11.98 3.49 6.69
C HIS A 6 11.21 2.27 6.19
N ALA A 7 10.46 1.64 7.10
CA ALA A 7 9.48 0.60 6.76
C ALA A 7 8.48 1.06 5.69
N TYR A 8 8.32 2.37 5.55
CA TYR A 8 7.53 3.01 4.51
C TYR A 8 8.12 4.37 4.12
N VAL A 9 7.78 4.85 2.92
CA VAL A 9 8.12 6.18 2.40
C VAL A 9 6.84 6.84 1.90
N ARG A 10 6.53 8.06 2.36
CA ARG A 10 5.40 8.84 1.82
C ARG A 10 5.71 9.31 0.40
N LEU A 11 4.70 9.33 -0.46
CA LEU A 11 4.80 9.83 -1.83
C LEU A 11 3.73 10.91 -2.08
N ASP A 12 3.89 11.63 -3.19
CA ASP A 12 3.03 12.76 -3.58
C ASP A 12 2.14 12.42 -4.80
N TYR A 13 1.56 11.22 -4.80
CA TYR A 13 0.54 10.80 -5.76
C TYR A 13 -0.84 10.71 -5.11
N GLY A 14 -1.89 11.02 -5.90
CA GLY A 14 -3.28 10.97 -5.44
C GLY A 14 -3.55 11.89 -4.25
N ASP A 15 -4.55 11.56 -3.45
CA ASP A 15 -4.82 12.28 -2.20
C ASP A 15 -3.92 11.78 -1.05
N CYS A 16 -3.54 10.51 -1.12
CA CYS A 16 -2.56 9.91 -0.23
C CYS A 16 -1.80 8.81 -0.96
N SER A 17 -0.48 8.74 -0.77
CA SER A 17 0.30 7.59 -1.24
C SER A 17 1.47 7.25 -0.34
N VAL A 18 1.80 5.97 -0.35
CA VAL A 18 2.86 5.38 0.46
C VAL A 18 3.52 4.23 -0.28
N LYS A 19 4.84 4.18 -0.21
CA LYS A 19 5.64 3.01 -0.57
C LYS A 19 5.89 2.21 0.69
N VAL A 20 5.52 0.94 0.70
CA VAL A 20 5.77 0.00 1.79
C VAL A 20 6.66 -1.13 1.31
N TYR A 21 7.54 -1.61 2.17
CA TYR A 21 8.40 -2.75 1.88
C TYR A 21 7.78 -4.03 2.44
N SER A 22 6.73 -4.54 1.77
CA SER A 22 6.10 -5.80 2.16
C SER A 22 7.06 -6.99 2.05
N LEU A 23 8.05 -6.89 1.16
CA LEU A 23 9.22 -7.77 1.06
C LEU A 23 10.48 -6.91 0.87
N PRO A 24 11.68 -7.39 1.28
CA PRO A 24 12.92 -6.59 1.22
C PRO A 24 13.28 -6.06 -0.18
N LEU A 25 12.95 -6.82 -1.23
CA LEU A 25 13.32 -6.51 -2.62
C LEU A 25 12.11 -6.19 -3.51
N VAL A 26 10.90 -6.23 -2.97
CA VAL A 26 9.66 -5.94 -3.73
C VAL A 26 8.89 -4.84 -3.00
N PRO A 27 9.25 -3.57 -3.23
CA PRO A 27 8.49 -2.45 -2.70
C PRO A 27 7.12 -2.36 -3.38
N ILE A 28 6.11 -1.99 -2.61
CA ILE A 28 4.74 -1.80 -3.07
C ILE A 28 4.37 -0.34 -2.90
N THR A 29 3.89 0.29 -3.97
CA THR A 29 3.33 1.65 -3.90
C THR A 29 1.82 1.57 -3.87
N ILE A 30 1.22 2.13 -2.82
CA ILE A 30 -0.23 2.26 -2.66
C ILE A 30 -0.59 3.72 -2.88
N ILE A 31 -1.57 3.99 -3.74
CA ILE A 31 -2.10 5.33 -4.00
C ILE A 31 -3.60 5.29 -3.77
N VAL A 32 -4.12 6.23 -3.00
CA VAL A 32 -5.53 6.34 -2.64
C VAL A 32 -6.07 7.68 -3.12
N TRP A 33 -7.27 7.62 -3.70
CA TRP A 33 -8.10 8.77 -4.02
C TRP A 33 -9.41 8.65 -3.24
N GLY A 34 -9.79 9.71 -2.55
CA GLY A 34 -11.10 9.86 -1.94
C GLY A 34 -12.20 9.96 -2.99
N ALA A 35 -13.44 9.76 -2.55
CA ALA A 35 -14.58 10.00 -3.43
C ALA A 35 -14.78 11.50 -3.63
N THR A 36 -15.08 11.90 -4.87
CA THR A 36 -15.59 13.23 -5.21
C THR A 36 -17.04 13.10 -5.70
N PRO A 37 -17.78 14.20 -5.92
CA PRO A 37 -19.12 14.11 -6.49
C PRO A 37 -19.17 13.39 -7.85
N GLU A 38 -18.09 13.43 -8.61
CA GLU A 38 -17.98 12.88 -9.97
C GLU A 38 -17.36 11.47 -10.00
N PHE A 39 -16.61 11.08 -8.97
CA PHE A 39 -15.82 9.84 -8.97
C PHE A 39 -15.87 9.09 -7.63
N THR A 40 -16.03 7.77 -7.69
CA THR A 40 -15.92 6.90 -6.51
C THR A 40 -14.49 6.83 -5.99
N ALA A 41 -14.34 6.66 -4.67
CA ALA A 41 -13.07 6.38 -4.04
C ALA A 41 -12.40 5.15 -4.68
N ARG A 42 -11.07 5.22 -4.85
CA ARG A 42 -10.28 4.14 -5.46
C ARG A 42 -8.90 4.07 -4.87
N ALA A 43 -8.31 2.88 -4.95
CA ALA A 43 -6.92 2.66 -4.58
C ALA A 43 -6.22 1.84 -5.66
N ASN A 44 -4.97 2.19 -5.94
CA ASN A 44 -4.11 1.44 -6.85
C ASN A 44 -2.91 0.88 -6.09
N ILE A 45 -2.54 -0.36 -6.42
CA ILE A 45 -1.29 -0.98 -6.01
C ILE A 45 -0.38 -1.07 -7.24
N LEU A 46 0.82 -0.51 -7.11
CA LEU A 46 1.81 -0.45 -8.17
C LEU A 46 3.12 -1.13 -7.72
N PHE A 47 3.72 -1.85 -8.66
CA PHE A 47 5.04 -2.42 -8.55
C PHE A 47 5.98 -1.72 -9.52
N ASP A 48 7.26 -1.62 -9.17
CA ASP A 48 8.27 -1.21 -10.15
C ASP A 48 8.66 -2.39 -11.06
N SER A 49 9.42 -2.09 -12.11
CA SER A 49 9.82 -3.07 -13.12
C SER A 49 10.73 -4.18 -12.58
N SER A 50 11.30 -4.04 -11.38
CA SER A 50 12.14 -5.08 -10.79
C SER A 50 11.33 -6.23 -10.18
N ALA A 51 10.04 -6.00 -9.87
CA ALA A 51 9.20 -6.97 -9.17
C ALA A 51 9.04 -8.29 -9.94
N SER A 52 8.96 -8.24 -11.28
CA SER A 52 8.86 -9.42 -12.15
C SER A 52 10.14 -10.26 -12.19
N ASN A 53 11.28 -9.75 -11.70
CA ASN A 53 12.49 -10.53 -11.54
C ASN A 53 12.41 -11.49 -10.33
N TYR A 54 11.48 -11.24 -9.41
CA TYR A 54 11.37 -11.99 -8.16
C TYR A 54 10.08 -12.80 -8.04
N LEU A 55 8.97 -12.28 -8.56
CA LEU A 55 7.64 -12.86 -8.40
C LEU A 55 6.90 -12.93 -9.75
N SER A 56 6.14 -14.00 -9.95
CA SER A 56 5.22 -14.12 -11.08
C SER A 56 4.04 -13.14 -10.96
N THR A 57 3.32 -12.91 -12.05
CA THR A 57 2.11 -12.07 -12.05
C THR A 57 1.07 -12.54 -11.02
N GLU A 58 0.89 -13.85 -10.86
CA GLU A 58 -0.03 -14.43 -9.87
C GLU A 58 0.43 -14.14 -8.44
N GLN A 59 1.73 -14.27 -8.16
CA GLN A 59 2.30 -13.96 -6.86
C GLN A 59 2.22 -12.46 -6.54
N LEU A 60 2.38 -11.58 -7.53
CA LEU A 60 2.19 -10.14 -7.37
C LEU A 60 0.73 -9.78 -7.07
N ALA A 61 -0.22 -10.45 -7.71
CA ALA A 61 -1.65 -10.30 -7.41
C ALA A 61 -1.96 -10.74 -5.98
N MET A 62 -1.46 -11.91 -5.56
CA MET A 62 -1.62 -12.41 -4.18
C MET A 62 -0.99 -11.46 -3.15
N LEU A 63 0.20 -10.95 -3.42
CA LEU A 63 0.87 -9.99 -2.54
C LEU A 63 0.07 -8.68 -2.41
N SER A 64 -0.57 -8.24 -3.49
CA SER A 64 -1.47 -7.08 -3.50
C SER A 64 -2.69 -7.32 -2.62
N GLU A 65 -3.30 -8.50 -2.70
CA GLU A 65 -4.44 -8.89 -1.89
C GLU A 65 -4.08 -8.94 -0.40
N LEU A 66 -2.98 -9.60 -0.05
CA LEU A 66 -2.48 -9.67 1.33
C LEU A 66 -2.17 -8.30 1.91
N THR A 67 -1.54 -7.43 1.12
CA THR A 67 -1.23 -6.04 1.52
C THR A 67 -2.53 -5.26 1.75
N SER A 68 -3.51 -5.39 0.86
CA SER A 68 -4.82 -4.73 0.98
C SER A 68 -5.60 -5.20 2.21
N ALA A 69 -5.60 -6.51 2.48
CA ALA A 69 -6.24 -7.10 3.65
C ALA A 69 -5.60 -6.58 4.94
N ARG A 70 -4.26 -6.47 4.99
CA ARG A 70 -3.53 -5.94 6.15
C ARG A 70 -3.81 -4.46 6.38
N LEU A 71 -3.89 -3.65 5.33
CA LEU A 71 -4.25 -2.24 5.44
C LEU A 71 -5.68 -2.06 5.96
N ARG A 72 -6.64 -2.83 5.43
CA ARG A 72 -8.02 -2.82 5.90
C ARG A 72 -8.09 -3.16 7.39
N HIS A 73 -7.44 -4.24 7.79
CA HIS A 73 -7.41 -4.66 9.19
C HIS A 73 -6.78 -3.59 10.09
N ALA A 74 -5.67 -2.97 9.66
CA ALA A 74 -5.06 -1.87 10.40
C ALA A 74 -6.00 -0.68 10.55
N SER A 75 -6.75 -0.32 9.50
CA SER A 75 -7.78 0.73 9.55
C SER A 75 -8.87 0.40 10.57
N GLU A 76 -9.40 -0.82 10.55
CA GLU A 76 -10.44 -1.27 11.49
C GLU A 76 -9.95 -1.20 12.95
N VAL A 77 -8.70 -1.59 13.20
CA VAL A 77 -8.07 -1.50 14.52
C VAL A 77 -7.92 -0.04 14.95
N LEU A 78 -7.48 0.84 14.05
CA LEU A 78 -7.32 2.26 14.35
C LEU A 78 -8.68 2.93 14.62
N ASP A 79 -9.68 2.70 13.78
CA ASP A 79 -11.03 3.24 13.95
C ASP A 79 -11.66 2.79 15.27
N SER A 80 -11.46 1.53 15.65
CA SER A 80 -11.93 1.00 16.93
C SER A 80 -11.29 1.68 18.14
N ARG A 81 -10.04 2.12 18.00
CA ARG A 81 -9.29 2.82 19.06
C ARG A 81 -9.73 4.27 19.23
N PHE A 82 -10.15 4.94 18.16
CA PHE A 82 -10.66 6.31 18.22
C PHE A 82 -12.12 6.41 18.69
N LYS A 83 -12.91 5.33 18.64
CA LYS A 83 -14.29 5.29 19.19
C LYS A 83 -14.38 5.07 20.70
N LEU A 84 -13.24 4.82 21.37
CA LEU A 84 -13.15 4.54 22.81
C LEU A 84 -12.52 5.68 23.63
N GLY A 85 -12.24 6.83 23.02
CA GLY A 85 -11.79 8.06 23.68
C GLY A 85 -12.81 9.17 23.49
#